data_AF-A0A354PBB4-F1
#
_entry.id   AF-A0A354PBB4-F1
#
_cell.length_a   1.000
_cell.length_b   1.000
_cell.length_c   1.000
_cell.angle_alpha   90.00
_cell.angle_beta   90.00
_cell.angle_gamma   90.00
#
_symmetry.space_group_name_H-M   'P 1'
#
loop_
_entity.id
_entity.type
_entity.pdbx_description
1 polymer ?
#
loop_
_entity_poly.entity_id
_entity_poly.type
_entity_poly.pdbx_seq_one_letter_code
_entity_poly.pdbx_strand_id
1 'polypeptide(L)'
;MVLVLGGVRSGKSRFGQDLAHELGGNDLLFVATAESRDDEMALRIQRHQQDRPATWTTLEQPLGVGDAIAAMTNAPAVILLDCLTLLVSNILLKHHDDFSAAEAGVRAEVASLVAAVQHHSATLVVVSGEVGMGVVPESSLGRQFRDLLGWANQALARHASATYLMVAGLAVNVTQIASTVEQAASSVAFRSAKVAPEDAAFAERKATIASTQAEGPNR
;
A
#
# COMPACT_ATOMS: atom_id res chain seq x y z
N MET A 1 -11.44 -7.17 1.50
CA MET A 1 -10.62 -6.04 2.00
C MET A 1 -10.16 -5.19 0.83
N VAL A 2 -10.14 -3.86 0.98
CA VAL A 2 -9.58 -2.91 0.01
C VAL A 2 -8.55 -2.04 0.73
N LEU A 3 -7.40 -1.81 0.10
CA LEU A 3 -6.34 -0.95 0.63
C LEU A 3 -6.20 0.31 -0.22
N VAL A 4 -6.20 1.48 0.41
CA VAL A 4 -6.02 2.78 -0.23
C VAL A 4 -4.74 3.42 0.30
N LEU A 5 -3.71 3.44 -0.53
CA LEU A 5 -2.37 3.98 -0.24
C LEU A 5 -2.19 5.36 -0.87
N GLY A 6 -1.26 6.15 -0.32
CA GLY A 6 -0.75 7.33 -1.01
C GLY A 6 -0.07 8.34 -0.08
N GLY A 7 0.58 9.32 -0.70
CA GLY A 7 1.28 10.39 0.03
C GLY A 7 0.36 11.26 0.90
N VAL A 8 0.97 12.18 1.64
CA VAL A 8 0.21 13.20 2.39
C VAL A 8 -0.50 14.12 1.37
N ARG A 9 -1.75 14.51 1.66
CA ARG A 9 -2.61 15.31 0.76
C ARG A 9 -2.88 14.70 -0.63
N SER A 10 -2.70 13.40 -0.82
CA SER A 10 -3.00 12.75 -2.12
C SER A 10 -4.49 12.54 -2.42
N GLY A 11 -5.40 12.85 -1.49
CA GLY A 11 -6.83 12.58 -1.61
C GLY A 11 -7.28 11.21 -1.07
N LYS A 12 -6.38 10.40 -0.49
CA LYS A 12 -6.68 9.03 -0.04
C LYS A 12 -7.80 8.88 0.98
N SER A 13 -7.90 9.76 1.97
CA SER A 13 -8.97 9.71 2.97
C SER A 13 -10.33 9.95 2.32
N ARG A 14 -10.44 10.96 1.44
CA ARG A 14 -11.68 11.24 0.70
C ARG A 14 -12.07 10.06 -0.18
N PHE A 15 -11.15 9.52 -0.97
CA PHE A 15 -11.43 8.35 -1.81
C PHE A 15 -11.85 7.13 -0.99
N GLY A 16 -11.18 6.86 0.13
CA GLY A 16 -11.53 5.76 1.03
C GLY A 16 -12.92 5.92 1.65
N GLN A 17 -13.30 7.16 2.02
CA GLN A 17 -14.63 7.49 2.53
C GLN A 17 -15.71 7.32 1.46
N ASP A 18 -15.50 7.90 0.27
CA ASP A 18 -16.44 7.78 -0.85
C ASP A 18 -16.64 6.32 -1.25
N LEU A 19 -15.55 5.54 -1.32
CA LEU A 19 -15.61 4.11 -1.62
C LEU A 19 -16.36 3.32 -0.55
N ALA A 20 -16.08 3.56 0.72
CA ALA A 20 -16.74 2.86 1.81
C ALA A 20 -18.24 3.19 1.84
N HIS A 21 -18.61 4.44 1.55
CA HIS A 21 -20.00 4.86 1.42
C HIS A 21 -20.72 4.14 0.28
N GLU A 22 -20.10 4.07 -0.90
CA GLU A 22 -20.68 3.39 -2.06
C GLU A 22 -20.92 1.89 -1.79
N LEU A 23 -20.04 1.27 -0.99
CA LEU A 23 -20.14 -0.16 -0.65
C LEU A 23 -21.16 -0.46 0.45
N GLY A 24 -21.30 0.41 1.46
CA GLY A 24 -22.06 0.13 2.69
C GLY A 24 -23.25 1.05 2.96
N GLY A 25 -23.35 2.18 2.25
CA GLY A 25 -24.33 3.22 2.51
C GLY A 25 -24.24 3.75 3.95
N ASN A 26 -25.27 3.46 4.75
CA ASN A 26 -25.32 3.79 6.18
C ASN A 26 -24.93 2.61 7.09
N ASP A 27 -24.77 1.39 6.56
CA ASP A 27 -24.28 0.23 7.30
C ASP A 27 -22.75 0.20 7.29
N LEU A 28 -22.18 1.23 7.93
CA LEU A 28 -20.75 1.54 7.92
C LEU A 28 -20.25 1.95 9.30
N LEU A 29 -19.12 1.35 9.70
CA LEU A 29 -18.33 1.79 10.86
C LEU A 29 -17.10 2.56 10.39
N PHE A 30 -16.98 3.82 10.80
CA PHE A 30 -15.75 4.57 10.71
C PHE A 30 -14.87 4.31 11.93
N VAL A 31 -13.62 3.92 11.73
CA VAL A 31 -12.64 3.72 12.79
C VAL A 31 -11.59 4.83 12.74
N ALA A 32 -11.56 5.65 13.79
CA ALA A 32 -10.58 6.71 13.98
C ALA A 32 -9.44 6.20 14.88
N THR A 33 -8.20 6.33 14.40
CA THR A 33 -6.99 5.93 15.15
C THR A 33 -6.18 7.13 15.63
N ALA A 34 -6.63 8.35 15.32
CA ALA A 34 -5.93 9.57 15.69
C ALA A 34 -6.07 9.86 17.19
N GLU A 35 -4.98 10.28 17.81
CA GLU A 35 -4.99 10.88 19.15
C GLU A 35 -4.70 12.37 19.04
N SER A 36 -5.47 13.19 19.73
CA SER A 36 -5.23 14.64 19.82
C SER A 36 -4.04 14.91 20.74
N ARG A 37 -2.82 14.77 20.21
CA ARG A 37 -1.58 15.00 20.95
C ARG A 37 -1.07 16.43 20.88
N ASP A 38 -1.60 17.23 19.94
CA ASP A 38 -1.33 18.65 19.77
C ASP A 38 -2.52 19.38 19.13
N ASP A 39 -2.52 20.72 19.17
CA ASP A 39 -3.60 21.55 18.66
C ASP A 39 -3.77 21.47 17.13
N GLU A 40 -2.70 21.18 16.39
CA GLU A 40 -2.77 20.99 14.93
C GLU A 40 -3.53 19.71 14.60
N MET A 41 -3.25 18.63 15.32
CA MET A 41 -3.93 17.35 15.22
C MET A 41 -5.39 17.48 15.68
N ALA A 42 -5.67 18.25 16.73
CA ALA A 42 -7.03 18.55 17.18
C ALA A 42 -7.85 19.22 16.08
N LEU A 43 -7.31 20.26 15.43
CA LEU A 43 -7.98 20.96 14.32
C LEU A 43 -8.17 20.06 13.10
N ARG A 44 -7.19 19.20 12.80
CA ARG A 44 -7.29 18.22 11.71
C ARG A 44 -8.38 17.19 12.01
N ILE A 45 -8.44 16.67 13.24
CA ILE A 45 -9.49 15.75 13.69
C ILE A 45 -10.84 16.46 13.52
N GLN A 46 -11.01 17.67 14.06
CA GLN A 46 -12.27 18.40 13.99
C GLN A 46 -12.76 18.59 12.55
N ARG A 47 -11.88 18.97 11.61
CA ARG A 47 -12.25 19.07 10.19
C ARG A 47 -12.68 17.70 9.63
N HIS A 48 -11.93 16.64 9.93
CA HIS A 48 -12.32 15.29 9.51
C HIS A 48 -13.62 14.82 10.15
N GLN A 49 -13.95 15.26 11.38
CA GLN A 49 -15.25 14.98 11.98
C GLN A 49 -16.39 15.67 11.22
N GLN A 50 -16.18 16.91 10.77
CA GLN A 50 -17.16 17.70 10.00
C GLN A 50 -17.37 17.18 8.57
N ASP A 51 -16.33 16.63 7.94
CA ASP A 51 -16.39 16.10 6.57
C ASP A 51 -17.16 14.76 6.49
N ARG A 52 -17.43 14.12 7.64
CA ARG A 52 -18.12 12.81 7.69
C ARG A 52 -19.64 12.95 7.81
N PRO A 53 -20.42 12.09 7.14
CA PRO A 53 -21.85 12.03 7.37
C PRO A 53 -22.18 11.74 8.84
N ALA A 54 -23.08 12.53 9.43
CA ALA A 54 -23.53 12.33 10.81
C ALA A 54 -24.25 10.99 11.04
N THR A 55 -24.62 10.29 9.96
CA THR A 55 -25.26 8.97 10.00
C THR A 55 -24.28 7.83 10.26
N TRP A 56 -22.97 8.08 10.15
CA TRP A 56 -21.96 7.03 10.33
C TRP A 56 -21.71 6.73 11.81
N THR A 57 -21.66 5.44 12.13
CA THR A 57 -21.17 5.00 13.44
C THR A 57 -19.66 5.20 13.48
N THR A 58 -19.14 5.77 14.56
CA THR A 58 -17.70 6.00 14.75
C THR A 58 -17.18 5.24 15.95
N LEU A 59 -16.05 4.54 15.77
CA LEU A 59 -15.25 3.94 16.83
C LEU A 59 -13.91 4.68 16.91
N GLU A 60 -13.67 5.37 18.01
CA GLU A 60 -12.37 6.00 18.30
C GLU A 60 -11.49 5.01 19.05
N GLN A 61 -10.53 4.42 18.35
CA GLN A 61 -9.70 3.33 18.86
C GLN A 61 -8.26 3.50 18.38
N PRO A 62 -7.37 4.11 19.19
CA PRO A 62 -5.98 4.39 18.78
C PRO A 62 -5.08 3.14 18.73
N LEU A 63 -5.47 2.04 19.40
CA LEU A 63 -4.74 0.78 19.53
C LEU A 63 -5.74 -0.38 19.65
N GLY A 64 -5.40 -1.62 19.26
CA GLY A 64 -6.29 -2.77 19.46
C GLY A 64 -7.58 -2.67 18.65
N VAL A 65 -7.50 -2.13 17.43
CA VAL A 65 -8.63 -1.96 16.52
C VAL A 65 -9.16 -3.33 16.10
N GLY A 66 -8.28 -4.27 15.74
CA GLY A 66 -8.69 -5.61 15.35
C GLY A 66 -9.53 -6.30 16.43
N ASP A 67 -9.07 -6.25 17.68
CA ASP A 67 -9.77 -6.85 18.82
C ASP A 67 -11.10 -6.15 19.11
N ALA A 68 -11.14 -4.82 19.01
CA ALA A 68 -12.35 -4.04 19.18
C ALA A 68 -13.42 -4.41 18.12
N ILE A 69 -13.02 -4.60 16.87
CA ILE A 69 -13.92 -5.08 15.81
C ILE A 69 -14.35 -6.52 16.07
N ALA A 70 -13.43 -7.40 16.45
CA ALA A 70 -13.73 -8.81 16.72
C ALA A 70 -14.77 -8.97 17.85
N ALA A 71 -14.73 -8.11 18.87
CA ALA A 71 -15.66 -8.12 19.99
C ALA A 71 -17.09 -7.61 19.66
N MET A 72 -17.31 -7.03 18.48
CA MET A 72 -18.63 -6.56 18.08
C MET A 72 -19.60 -7.73 17.90
N THR A 73 -20.83 -7.61 18.42
CA THR A 73 -21.86 -8.64 18.22
C THR A 73 -22.48 -8.56 16.81
N ASN A 74 -22.64 -7.35 16.28
CA ASN A 74 -23.15 -7.08 14.94
C ASN A 74 -22.24 -6.06 14.28
N ALA A 75 -21.20 -6.51 13.59
CA ALA A 75 -20.37 -5.62 12.80
C ALA A 75 -21.15 -5.17 11.53
N PRO A 76 -21.02 -3.91 11.12
CA PRO A 76 -21.64 -3.41 9.90
C PRO A 76 -21.04 -4.06 8.65
N ALA A 77 -21.78 -4.01 7.53
CA ALA A 77 -21.32 -4.53 6.25
C ALA A 77 -19.97 -3.95 5.79
N VAL A 78 -19.70 -2.68 6.12
CA VAL A 78 -18.44 -2.00 5.79
C VAL A 78 -17.77 -1.42 7.02
N ILE A 79 -16.45 -1.59 7.10
CA ILE A 79 -15.61 -0.96 8.11
C ILE A 79 -14.56 -0.12 7.38
N LEU A 80 -14.46 1.16 7.72
CA LEU A 80 -13.47 2.08 7.19
C LEU A 80 -12.45 2.44 8.27
N LEU A 81 -11.20 2.03 8.10
CA LEU A 81 -10.09 2.39 8.96
C LEU A 81 -9.30 3.57 8.36
N ASP A 82 -9.43 4.76 8.94
CA ASP A 82 -8.69 5.98 8.54
C ASP A 82 -7.98 6.57 9.78
N CYS A 83 -6.71 6.20 10.06
CA CYS A 83 -5.83 5.43 9.18
C CYS A 83 -4.86 4.47 9.89
N LEU A 84 -4.40 3.46 9.12
CA LEU A 84 -3.37 2.52 9.55
C LEU A 84 -2.05 3.21 9.93
N THR A 85 -1.73 4.32 9.28
CA THR A 85 -0.52 5.11 9.55
C THR A 85 -0.43 5.57 10.99
N LEU A 86 -1.54 6.10 11.54
CA LEU A 86 -1.59 6.51 12.93
C LEU A 86 -1.62 5.32 13.88
N LEU A 87 -2.30 4.23 13.51
CA LEU A 87 -2.30 3.00 14.31
C LEU A 87 -0.88 2.45 14.49
N VAL A 88 -0.11 2.33 13.42
CA VAL A 88 1.30 1.90 13.46
C VAL A 88 2.15 2.88 14.28
N SER A 89 1.93 4.19 14.10
CA SER A 89 2.62 5.21 14.89
C SER A 89 2.32 5.08 16.39
N ASN A 90 1.06 4.85 16.76
CA ASN A 90 0.64 4.72 18.16
C ASN A 90 1.27 3.48 18.81
N ILE A 91 1.29 2.34 18.10
CA ILE A 91 1.93 1.10 18.58
C ILE A 91 3.43 1.33 18.78
N LEU A 92 4.10 1.95 17.80
CA LEU A 92 5.52 2.24 17.89
C LEU A 92 5.84 3.19 19.06
N LEU A 93 5.05 4.23 19.28
CA LEU A 93 5.25 5.17 20.38
C LEU A 93 4.98 4.53 21.75
N LYS A 94 4.01 3.62 21.84
CA LYS A 94 3.76 2.82 23.06
C LYS A 94 4.98 1.97 23.45
N HIS A 95 5.74 1.51 22.47
CA HIS A 95 6.91 0.64 22.64
C HIS A 95 8.20 1.31 22.16
N HIS A 96 8.34 2.63 22.34
CA HIS A 96 9.45 3.39 21.75
C HIS A 96 10.86 2.96 22.23
N ASP A 97 10.94 2.36 23.42
CA ASP A 97 12.19 1.83 23.98
C ASP A 97 12.45 0.35 23.60
N ASP A 98 11.47 -0.34 23.00
CA ASP A 98 11.57 -1.75 22.60
C ASP A 98 10.96 -1.96 21.20
N PHE A 99 11.80 -1.82 20.19
CA PHE A 99 11.40 -2.01 18.81
C PHE A 99 10.89 -3.43 18.53
N SER A 100 11.41 -4.45 19.22
CA SER A 100 10.93 -5.83 19.03
C SER A 100 9.49 -5.98 19.51
N ALA A 101 9.15 -5.36 20.64
CA ALA A 101 7.77 -5.30 21.13
C ALA A 101 6.88 -4.48 20.19
N ALA A 102 7.37 -3.36 19.65
CA ALA A 102 6.65 -2.55 18.67
C ALA A 102 6.32 -3.35 17.40
N GLU A 103 7.31 -4.06 16.85
CA GLU A 103 7.15 -4.92 15.68
C GLU A 103 6.14 -6.03 15.94
N ALA A 104 6.25 -6.73 17.07
CA ALA A 104 5.30 -7.76 17.47
C ALA A 104 3.88 -7.21 17.60
N GLY A 105 3.73 -6.01 18.18
CA GLY A 105 2.46 -5.30 18.31
C GLY A 105 1.83 -4.98 16.95
N VAL A 106 2.58 -4.43 16.01
CA VAL A 106 2.08 -4.12 14.65
C VAL A 106 1.66 -5.40 13.93
N ARG A 107 2.45 -6.47 14.06
CA ARG A 107 2.14 -7.78 13.46
C ARG A 107 0.85 -8.36 14.02
N ALA A 108 0.69 -8.33 15.34
CA ALA A 108 -0.52 -8.80 16.02
C ALA A 108 -1.75 -7.98 15.62
N GLU A 109 -1.63 -6.66 15.57
CA GLU A 109 -2.70 -5.76 15.16
C GLU A 109 -3.17 -6.04 13.73
N VAL A 110 -2.25 -6.16 12.78
CA VAL A 110 -2.58 -6.51 11.38
C VAL A 110 -3.26 -7.87 11.29
N ALA A 111 -2.74 -8.87 12.01
CA ALA A 111 -3.36 -10.20 12.04
C ALA A 111 -4.78 -10.17 12.64
N SER A 112 -4.98 -9.42 13.73
CA SER A 112 -6.27 -9.25 14.37
C SER A 112 -7.28 -8.54 13.45
N LEU A 113 -6.87 -7.47 12.75
CA LEU A 113 -7.69 -6.80 11.75
C LEU A 113 -8.19 -7.76 10.65
N VAL A 114 -7.28 -8.56 10.10
CA VAL A 114 -7.61 -9.55 9.06
C VAL A 114 -8.58 -10.60 9.60
N ALA A 115 -8.31 -11.15 10.79
CA ALA A 115 -9.16 -12.16 11.41
C ALA A 115 -10.56 -11.63 11.76
N ALA A 116 -10.64 -10.40 12.30
CA ALA A 116 -11.90 -9.79 12.70
C ALA A 116 -12.85 -9.60 11.52
N VAL A 117 -12.36 -9.11 10.39
CA VAL A 117 -13.22 -8.87 9.22
C VAL A 117 -13.58 -10.15 8.48
N GLN A 118 -12.74 -11.18 8.56
CA GLN A 118 -13.10 -12.53 8.10
C GLN A 118 -14.19 -13.14 8.98
N HIS A 119 -14.10 -12.99 10.30
CA HIS A 119 -15.10 -13.48 11.25
C HIS A 119 -16.48 -12.86 10.99
N HIS A 120 -16.52 -11.54 10.76
CA HIS A 120 -17.76 -10.80 10.52
C HIS A 120 -18.25 -10.80 9.07
N SER A 121 -17.46 -11.34 8.13
CA SER A 121 -17.72 -11.22 6.69
C SER A 121 -17.91 -9.77 6.21
N ALA A 122 -17.32 -8.80 6.93
CA ALA A 122 -17.41 -7.38 6.63
C ALA A 122 -16.38 -6.97 5.57
N THR A 123 -16.69 -5.94 4.79
CA THR A 123 -15.71 -5.33 3.88
C THR A 123 -14.88 -4.30 4.62
N LEU A 124 -13.60 -4.60 4.84
CA LEU A 124 -12.65 -3.64 5.37
C LEU A 124 -12.08 -2.75 4.25
N VAL A 125 -12.24 -1.44 4.37
CA VAL A 125 -11.51 -0.42 3.61
C VAL A 125 -10.45 0.18 4.54
N VAL A 126 -9.17 0.07 4.17
CA VAL A 126 -8.06 0.62 4.96
C VAL A 126 -7.40 1.77 4.22
N VAL A 127 -7.34 2.95 4.85
CA VAL A 127 -6.55 4.08 4.38
C VAL A 127 -5.18 4.04 5.06
N SER A 128 -4.11 4.15 4.26
CA SER A 128 -2.74 4.19 4.77
C SER A 128 -1.85 5.12 3.94
N GLY A 129 -0.83 5.65 4.57
CA GLY A 129 0.23 6.44 3.97
C GLY A 129 1.23 5.57 3.22
N GLU A 130 1.66 6.06 2.06
CA GLU A 130 2.89 5.60 1.41
C GLU A 130 4.02 6.57 1.79
N VAL A 131 5.04 6.06 2.50
CA VAL A 131 6.13 6.85 3.08
C VAL A 131 7.52 6.35 2.67
N GLY A 132 7.59 5.25 1.90
CA GLY A 132 8.83 4.61 1.46
C GLY A 132 9.44 5.21 0.19
N MET A 133 8.75 6.13 -0.49
CA MET A 133 9.20 6.75 -1.76
C MET A 133 10.01 8.05 -1.57
N GLY A 134 10.38 8.38 -0.33
CA GLY A 134 11.13 9.58 0.03
C GLY A 134 12.58 9.32 0.43
N VAL A 135 13.22 10.33 1.02
CA VAL A 135 14.56 10.19 1.62
C VAL A 135 14.52 9.30 2.87
N VAL A 136 15.68 8.73 3.23
CA VAL A 136 15.81 7.98 4.48
C VAL A 136 15.68 8.94 5.67
N PRO A 137 14.78 8.68 6.64
CA PRO A 137 14.65 9.52 7.82
C PRO A 137 15.95 9.59 8.63
N GLU A 138 16.27 10.78 9.17
CA GLU A 138 17.45 11.01 9.99
C GLU A 138 17.35 10.32 11.36
N SER A 139 16.15 10.31 11.95
CA SER A 139 15.91 9.69 13.26
C SER A 139 15.74 8.17 13.16
N SER A 140 16.22 7.45 14.18
CA SER A 140 16.03 5.99 14.27
C SER A 140 14.55 5.63 14.33
N LEU A 141 13.77 6.35 15.13
CA LEU A 141 12.32 6.21 15.23
C LEU A 141 11.62 6.40 13.88
N GLY A 142 12.04 7.37 13.08
CA GLY A 142 11.48 7.62 11.75
C GLY A 142 11.76 6.46 10.77
N ARG A 143 12.96 5.88 10.81
CA ARG A 143 13.30 4.70 10.00
C ARG A 143 12.47 3.48 10.42
N GLN A 144 12.39 3.22 11.73
CA GLN A 144 11.58 2.15 12.31
C GLN A 144 10.10 2.28 11.90
N PHE A 145 9.53 3.49 12.00
CA PHE A 145 8.17 3.77 11.58
C PHE A 145 7.94 3.49 10.10
N ARG A 146 8.82 4.00 9.23
CA ARG A 146 8.75 3.79 7.78
C ARG A 146 8.77 2.30 7.44
N ASP A 147 9.68 1.55 8.04
CA ASP A 147 9.87 0.14 7.76
C ASP A 147 8.68 -0.71 8.25
N LEU A 148 8.17 -0.43 9.46
CA LEU A 148 6.97 -1.08 10.01
C LEU A 148 5.71 -0.78 9.21
N LEU A 149 5.50 0.49 8.81
CA LEU A 149 4.33 0.85 8.00
C LEU A 149 4.39 0.20 6.62
N GLY A 150 5.58 0.16 6.00
CA GLY A 150 5.80 -0.55 4.74
C GLY A 150 5.50 -2.05 4.86
N TRP A 151 5.91 -2.68 5.96
CA TRP A 151 5.57 -4.07 6.25
C TRP A 151 4.06 -4.26 6.41
N ALA A 152 3.39 -3.41 7.19
CA ALA A 152 1.95 -3.49 7.44
C ALA A 152 1.13 -3.30 6.15
N ASN A 153 1.52 -2.33 5.31
CA ASN A 153 0.92 -2.10 4.00
C ASN A 153 1.04 -3.35 3.11
N GLN A 154 2.22 -3.99 3.05
CA GLN A 154 2.41 -5.23 2.29
C GLN A 154 1.59 -6.39 2.85
N ALA A 155 1.52 -6.52 4.17
CA ALA A 155 0.76 -7.58 4.83
C ALA A 155 -0.74 -7.47 4.50
N LEU A 156 -1.33 -6.27 4.61
CA LEU A 156 -2.72 -6.05 4.25
C LEU A 156 -2.98 -6.17 2.74
N ALA A 157 -2.07 -5.70 1.90
CA ALA A 157 -2.20 -5.79 0.44
C ALA A 157 -2.34 -7.25 -0.03
N ARG A 158 -1.68 -8.22 0.63
CA ARG A 158 -1.82 -9.65 0.34
C ARG A 158 -3.24 -10.19 0.59
N HIS A 159 -3.98 -9.57 1.51
CA HIS A 159 -5.36 -9.95 1.82
C HIS A 159 -6.39 -9.05 1.12
N ALA A 160 -5.95 -8.00 0.44
CA ALA A 160 -6.82 -7.07 -0.26
C ALA A 160 -7.21 -7.61 -1.64
N SER A 161 -8.50 -7.52 -1.97
CA SER A 161 -9.00 -7.80 -3.32
C SER A 161 -8.66 -6.69 -4.30
N ALA A 162 -8.45 -5.46 -3.80
CA ALA A 162 -7.97 -4.32 -4.57
C ALA A 162 -7.09 -3.43 -3.70
N THR A 163 -6.01 -2.93 -4.31
CA THR A 163 -5.14 -1.89 -3.73
C THR A 163 -5.10 -0.72 -4.69
N TYR A 164 -5.32 0.48 -4.16
CA TYR A 164 -5.27 1.74 -4.89
C TYR A 164 -4.09 2.58 -4.41
N LEU A 165 -3.33 3.15 -5.34
CA LEU A 165 -2.37 4.22 -5.07
C LEU A 165 -2.98 5.56 -5.49
N MET A 166 -3.07 6.47 -4.53
CA MET A 166 -3.65 7.80 -4.74
C MET A 166 -2.55 8.80 -5.11
N VAL A 167 -2.73 9.46 -6.26
CA VAL A 167 -1.80 10.47 -6.79
C VAL A 167 -2.61 11.70 -7.21
N ALA A 168 -2.40 12.82 -6.52
CA ALA A 168 -3.10 14.09 -6.82
C ALA A 168 -4.64 13.96 -6.94
N GLY A 169 -5.26 13.12 -6.10
CA GLY A 169 -6.70 12.85 -6.12
C GLY A 169 -7.13 11.74 -7.09
N LEU A 170 -6.23 11.21 -7.91
CA LEU A 170 -6.50 10.14 -8.87
C LEU A 170 -6.19 8.78 -8.24
N ALA A 171 -7.13 7.85 -8.34
CA ALA A 171 -6.97 6.47 -7.88
C ALA A 171 -6.39 5.59 -8.98
N VAL A 172 -5.19 5.05 -8.76
CA VAL A 172 -4.57 4.05 -9.64
C VAL A 172 -4.76 2.68 -9.01
N ASN A 173 -5.52 1.80 -9.64
CA ASN A 173 -5.68 0.42 -9.17
C ASN A 173 -4.42 -0.38 -9.46
N VAL A 174 -3.51 -0.43 -8.48
CA VAL A 174 -2.22 -1.11 -8.64
C VAL A 174 -2.36 -2.62 -8.70
N THR A 175 -3.44 -3.20 -8.15
CA THR A 175 -3.72 -4.64 -8.27
C THR A 175 -3.96 -5.05 -9.72
N GLN A 176 -4.62 -4.21 -10.52
CA GLN A 176 -4.93 -4.50 -11.93
C GLN A 176 -3.72 -4.41 -12.86
N ILE A 177 -2.69 -3.64 -12.48
CA ILE A 177 -1.48 -3.45 -13.28
C ILE A 177 -0.24 -4.11 -12.66
N ALA A 178 -0.40 -4.77 -11.51
CA ALA A 178 0.67 -5.51 -10.86
C ALA A 178 1.09 -6.70 -11.72
N SER A 179 2.39 -6.96 -11.77
CA SER A 179 2.95 -8.17 -12.38
C SER A 179 3.37 -9.15 -11.28
N THR A 180 3.11 -10.44 -11.49
CA THR A 180 3.77 -11.48 -10.69
C THR A 180 5.25 -11.56 -11.03
N VAL A 181 6.04 -12.22 -10.19
CA VAL A 181 7.47 -12.44 -10.45
C VAL A 181 7.65 -13.25 -11.73
N GLU A 182 6.80 -14.24 -11.99
CA GLU A 182 6.83 -15.07 -13.20
C GLU A 182 6.52 -14.25 -14.46
N GLN A 183 5.52 -13.36 -14.39
CA GLN A 183 5.19 -12.44 -15.49
C GLN A 183 6.35 -11.47 -15.77
N ALA A 184 6.93 -10.91 -14.71
CA ALA A 184 8.09 -10.03 -14.82
C ALA A 184 9.30 -10.76 -15.44
N ALA A 185 9.61 -11.98 -14.98
CA ALA A 185 10.68 -12.81 -15.51
C ALA A 185 10.45 -13.16 -16.99
N SER A 186 9.22 -13.51 -17.36
CA SER A 186 8.84 -13.83 -18.75
C SER A 186 9.02 -12.64 -19.68
N SER A 187 8.73 -11.42 -19.21
CA SER A 187 8.88 -10.18 -20.00
C SER A 187 10.34 -9.87 -20.35
N VAL A 188 11.29 -10.28 -19.49
CA VAL A 188 12.74 -10.14 -19.73
C VAL A 188 13.24 -11.21 -20.69
N ALA A 189 12.84 -12.47 -20.49
CA ALA A 189 13.25 -13.58 -21.36
C ALA A 189 12.81 -13.38 -22.82
N PHE A 190 11.61 -12.83 -23.05
CA PHE A 190 11.13 -12.49 -24.38
C PHE A 190 11.96 -11.39 -25.07
N ARG A 191 12.51 -10.43 -24.31
CA ARG A 191 13.42 -9.41 -24.86
C ARG A 191 14.77 -10.00 -25.24
N SER A 192 15.33 -10.90 -24.42
CA SER A 192 16.60 -11.59 -24.74
C SER A 192 16.51 -12.45 -26.02
N ALA A 193 15.34 -13.02 -26.32
CA ALA A 193 15.13 -13.77 -27.56
C ALA A 193 14.94 -12.89 -28.81
N LYS A 194 14.49 -11.63 -28.65
CA LYS A 194 14.33 -10.66 -29.75
C LYS A 194 15.59 -9.88 -30.08
N VAL A 195 16.56 -9.82 -29.15
CA VAL A 195 17.91 -9.29 -29.41
C VAL A 195 18.81 -10.46 -29.82
N ALA A 196 18.50 -11.10 -30.95
CA ALA A 196 19.53 -11.82 -31.69
C ALA A 196 20.43 -10.75 -32.33
N PRO A 197 21.77 -10.86 -32.23
CA PRO A 197 22.64 -9.77 -32.61
C PRO A 197 22.59 -9.53 -34.13
N GLU A 198 22.40 -8.26 -34.53
CA GLU A 198 22.64 -7.79 -35.91
C GLU A 198 24.09 -8.05 -36.37
N ASP A 199 24.97 -8.51 -35.47
CA ASP A 199 26.36 -8.88 -35.75
C ASP A 199 26.51 -10.07 -36.73
N ALA A 200 25.50 -10.94 -36.86
CA ALA A 200 25.57 -12.03 -37.84
C ALA A 200 25.54 -11.50 -39.29
N ALA A 201 24.71 -10.49 -39.56
CA ALA A 201 24.62 -9.86 -40.88
C ALA A 201 25.82 -8.94 -41.18
N PHE A 202 26.46 -8.39 -40.15
CA PHE A 202 27.67 -7.58 -40.31
C PHE A 202 28.94 -8.44 -40.50
N ALA A 203 29.00 -9.61 -39.85
CA ALA A 203 30.09 -10.58 -40.02
C ALA A 203 30.08 -11.23 -41.41
N GLU A 204 28.91 -11.60 -41.96
CA GLU A 204 28.79 -12.10 -43.33
C GLU A 204 29.20 -11.06 -44.37
N ARG A 205 28.81 -9.79 -44.20
CA ARG A 205 29.22 -8.70 -45.12
C ARG A 205 30.73 -8.46 -45.12
N LYS A 206 31.42 -8.62 -43.98
CA LYS A 206 32.90 -8.56 -43.94
C LYS A 206 33.57 -9.77 -44.60
N ALA A 207 32.98 -10.96 -44.49
CA ALA A 207 33.51 -12.16 -45.13
C ALA A 207 33.39 -12.11 -46.66
N THR A 208 32.28 -11.59 -47.20
CA THR A 208 32.10 -11.43 -48.67
C THR A 208 33.01 -10.34 -49.25
N ILE A 209 33.31 -9.28 -48.51
CA ILE A 209 34.26 -8.23 -48.98
C ILE A 209 35.71 -8.75 -48.97
N ALA A 210 36.08 -9.61 -48.01
CA ALA A 210 37.42 -10.17 -47.92
C ALA A 210 37.71 -11.22 -49.02
N SER A 211 36.72 -12.00 -49.46
CA SER A 211 36.90 -13.00 -50.53
C SER A 211 36.98 -12.39 -51.94
N THR A 212 36.46 -11.17 -52.14
CA THR A 212 36.47 -10.51 -53.46
C THR A 212 37.80 -9.77 -53.74
N GLN A 213 38.67 -9.58 -52.74
CA GLN A 213 39.98 -8.93 -52.91
C GLN A 213 41.16 -9.91 -53.04
N ALA A 214 40.93 -11.22 -52.95
CA ALA A 214 41.99 -12.25 -53.06
C ALA A 214 42.19 -12.79 -54.48
N GLU A 215 41.33 -12.44 -55.45
CA GLU A 215 41.47 -12.82 -56.85
C GLU A 215 41.62 -11.58 -57.75
N GLY A 216 42.85 -11.10 -57.87
CA GLY A 216 43.27 -10.09 -58.84
C GLY A 216 44.76 -10.25 -59.17
N PRO A 217 45.17 -10.02 -60.42
CA PRO A 217 45.69 -11.10 -61.26
C PRO A 217 47.22 -11.16 -61.39
N ASN A 218 47.67 -12.41 -61.51
CA ASN A 218 48.94 -12.89 -62.02
C ASN A 218 49.62 -11.96 -63.06
N ARG A 219 50.79 -11.41 -62.71
CA ARG A 219 51.90 -11.05 -63.62
C ARG A 219 53.23 -11.06 -62.88
#